data_AF-A0A8J2PZQ6-F1
#
_entry.id   AF-A0A8J2PZQ6-F1
#
_cell.length_a   1.000
_cell.length_b   1.000
_cell.length_c   1.000
_cell.angle_alpha   90.00
_cell.angle_beta   90.00
_cell.angle_gamma   90.00
#
_symmetry.space_group_name_H-M   'P 1'
#
loop_
_entity.id
_entity.type
_entity.pdbx_description
1 polymer ?
#
loop_
_entity_poly.entity_id
_entity_poly.type
_entity_poly.pdbx_seq_one_letter_code
_entity_poly.pdbx_strand_id
1 'polypeptide(L)'
;LDTELSWTEPAGDSAGGLWAQSRKEVGEPAREREPSHLTIETAVFIDKDLFKHMKSNFPDDTHGEVTRIVLAMINAVQLLYQDPSLGHRVDFVLKRLEVLISDPPGLLRPYDIDRFLTNFCKWQRTENPSSDADPLHWDHALILTGLDLYVVHQSGKISNQVVGLAPVAGMCTRSSSCTVN
;
A
#
# COMPACT_ATOMS: atom_id res chain seq x y z
N LEU A 1 -60.34 9.60 56.17
CA LEU A 1 -59.99 8.34 56.88
C LEU A 1 -58.69 7.86 56.23
N ASP A 2 -57.56 8.55 56.35
CA ASP A 2 -56.90 9.09 57.56
C ASP A 2 -56.80 8.08 58.69
N THR A 3 -55.55 7.62 58.94
CA THR A 3 -54.74 7.67 60.18
C THR A 3 -53.63 6.62 60.03
N GLU A 4 -52.37 7.04 59.82
CA GLU A 4 -51.32 7.26 60.85
C GLU A 4 -50.88 5.98 61.59
N LEU A 5 -49.57 5.70 61.54
CA LEU A 5 -48.74 5.51 62.73
C LEU A 5 -47.24 5.50 62.38
N SER A 6 -46.57 6.43 63.04
CA SER A 6 -45.15 6.81 63.12
C SER A 6 -44.11 5.70 63.05
N TRP A 7 -42.89 6.04 62.59
CA TRP A 7 -41.66 5.74 63.32
C TRP A 7 -40.61 6.85 63.14
N THR A 8 -39.91 7.11 64.24
CA THR A 8 -39.06 8.27 64.57
C THR A 8 -37.61 8.15 64.10
N GLU A 9 -36.98 9.28 63.80
CA GLU A 9 -35.52 9.44 63.61
C GLU A 9 -34.75 9.17 64.92
N PRO A 10 -33.52 8.65 64.83
CA PRO A 10 -32.47 9.00 65.76
C PRO A 10 -31.38 9.85 65.11
N ALA A 11 -30.83 10.69 65.97
CA ALA A 11 -29.78 11.66 65.77
C ALA A 11 -28.49 11.08 65.18
N GLY A 12 -27.71 11.98 64.57
CA GLY A 12 -26.43 11.66 63.95
C GLY A 12 -25.38 11.17 64.93
N ASP A 13 -24.34 10.57 64.36
CA ASP A 13 -22.99 10.84 64.82
C ASP A 13 -21.96 10.54 63.72
N SER A 14 -20.95 11.38 63.71
CA SER A 14 -19.80 11.40 62.83
C SER A 14 -18.94 10.13 62.93
N ALA A 15 -18.65 9.49 61.80
CA ALA A 15 -17.39 8.77 61.58
C ALA A 15 -17.17 8.57 60.08
N GLY A 16 -16.13 9.22 59.55
CA GLY A 16 -15.70 9.07 58.17
C GLY A 16 -15.20 7.66 57.86
N GLY A 17 -15.43 7.21 56.63
CA GLY A 17 -14.96 5.90 56.17
C GLY A 17 -15.30 5.59 54.72
N LEU A 18 -14.49 6.12 53.80
CA LEU A 18 -13.99 5.46 52.59
C LEU A 18 -15.00 4.72 51.67
N TRP A 19 -15.65 5.45 50.77
CA TRP A 19 -15.97 4.95 49.41
C TRP A 19 -15.97 6.11 48.41
N ALA A 20 -14.78 6.61 48.05
CA ALA A 20 -14.64 7.48 46.89
C ALA A 20 -14.72 6.62 45.62
N GLN A 21 -15.92 6.55 45.02
CA GLN A 21 -16.13 5.98 43.70
C GLN A 21 -15.28 6.74 42.68
N SER A 22 -14.20 6.10 42.22
CA SER A 22 -13.46 6.52 41.04
C SER A 22 -14.36 6.42 39.82
N ARG A 23 -14.98 7.54 39.44
CA ARG A 23 -15.47 7.75 38.08
C ARG A 23 -14.25 7.84 37.18
N LYS A 24 -13.90 6.74 36.50
CA LYS A 24 -13.00 6.79 35.36
C LYS A 24 -13.69 7.66 34.30
N GLU A 25 -13.16 8.85 34.06
CA GLU A 25 -13.43 9.55 32.81
C GLU A 25 -12.98 8.63 31.68
N VAL A 26 -13.92 8.21 30.85
CA VAL A 26 -13.60 7.52 29.60
C VAL A 26 -13.01 8.58 28.70
N GLY A 27 -11.68 8.73 28.75
CA GLY A 27 -10.95 9.54 27.79
C GLY A 27 -11.27 9.05 26.38
N GLU A 28 -11.54 9.97 25.46
CA GLU A 28 -11.64 9.67 24.04
C GLU A 28 -10.47 8.79 23.61
N PRO A 29 -10.68 7.77 22.77
CA PRO A 29 -9.57 7.00 22.24
C PRO A 29 -8.61 7.99 21.58
N ALA A 30 -7.35 7.98 22.01
CA ALA A 30 -6.32 8.78 21.38
C ALA A 30 -6.29 8.39 19.91
N ARG A 31 -6.79 9.27 19.04
CA ARG A 31 -6.65 9.16 17.60
C ARG A 31 -5.14 9.24 17.36
N GLU A 32 -4.51 8.10 17.13
CA GLU A 32 -3.10 8.02 16.78
C GLU A 32 -2.90 9.00 15.63
N ARG A 33 -2.10 10.04 15.85
CA ARG A 33 -1.87 11.07 14.84
C ARG A 33 -1.10 10.39 13.71
N GLU A 34 -1.81 10.11 12.63
CA GLU A 34 -1.21 9.67 11.37
C GLU A 34 0.00 10.56 11.05
N PRO A 35 1.13 9.98 10.60
CA PRO A 35 2.34 10.74 10.32
C PRO A 35 2.03 11.89 9.36
N SER A 36 2.57 13.07 9.64
CA SER A 36 2.48 14.22 8.73
C SER A 36 3.25 13.99 7.42
N HIS A 37 4.13 13.00 7.42
CA HIS A 37 5.03 12.67 6.32
C HIS A 37 5.20 11.15 6.22
N LEU A 38 4.93 10.61 5.03
CA LEU A 38 5.07 9.20 4.69
C LEU A 38 6.07 9.09 3.54
N THR A 39 6.85 8.02 3.52
CA THR A 39 7.74 7.68 2.41
C THR A 39 7.38 6.29 1.91
N ILE A 40 7.30 6.13 0.60
CA ILE A 40 7.09 4.85 -0.07
C ILE A 40 8.36 4.53 -0.84
N GLU A 41 9.03 3.46 -0.43
CA GLU A 41 10.20 2.91 -1.08
C GLU A 41 9.76 1.97 -2.21
N THR A 42 10.15 2.29 -3.45
CA THR A 42 9.65 1.62 -4.65
C THR A 42 10.74 0.88 -5.41
N ALA A 43 10.42 -0.34 -5.86
CA ALA A 43 11.20 -1.08 -6.84
C ALA A 43 10.44 -1.15 -8.15
N VAL A 44 11.06 -0.75 -9.25
CA VAL A 44 10.48 -0.77 -10.59
C VAL A 44 11.21 -1.78 -11.48
N PHE A 45 10.45 -2.71 -12.05
CA PHE A 45 10.92 -3.72 -12.98
C PHE A 45 10.34 -3.45 -14.36
N ILE A 46 11.15 -3.57 -15.40
CA ILE A 46 10.76 -3.41 -16.80
C ILE A 46 10.90 -4.76 -17.46
N ASP A 47 9.81 -5.31 -17.99
CA ASP A 47 9.88 -6.63 -18.60
C ASP A 47 10.50 -6.61 -20.01
N LYS A 48 10.84 -7.80 -20.49
CA LYS A 48 11.49 -7.99 -21.80
C LYS A 48 10.64 -7.47 -22.95
N ASP A 49 9.31 -7.50 -22.83
CA ASP A 49 8.38 -7.16 -23.89
C ASP A 49 8.28 -5.63 -24.03
N LEU A 50 8.21 -4.90 -22.90
CA LEU A 50 8.32 -3.44 -22.88
C LEU A 50 9.70 -2.99 -23.35
N PHE A 51 10.76 -3.61 -22.84
CA PHE A 51 12.12 -3.25 -23.25
C PHE A 51 12.35 -3.48 -24.76
N LYS A 52 11.82 -4.58 -25.31
CA LYS A 52 11.85 -4.83 -26.75
C LYS A 52 11.08 -3.78 -27.55
N HIS A 53 9.91 -3.36 -27.07
CA HIS A 53 9.13 -2.30 -27.69
C HIS A 53 9.92 -0.97 -27.69
N MET A 54 10.50 -0.61 -26.54
CA MET A 54 11.33 0.57 -26.37
C MET A 54 12.55 0.56 -27.29
N LYS A 55 13.18 -0.61 -27.48
CA LYS A 55 14.32 -0.76 -28.41
C LYS A 55 13.97 -0.43 -29.85
N SER A 56 12.73 -0.66 -30.26
CA SER A 56 12.26 -0.29 -31.60
C SER A 56 12.12 1.22 -31.78
N ASN A 57 11.78 1.95 -30.71
CA ASN A 57 11.57 3.40 -30.74
C ASN A 57 12.86 4.18 -30.48
N PHE A 58 13.75 3.62 -29.66
CA PHE A 58 14.99 4.25 -29.21
C PHE A 58 16.18 3.28 -29.40
N PRO A 59 16.59 3.01 -30.65
CA PRO A 59 17.61 2.00 -30.94
C PRO A 59 19.01 2.39 -30.44
N ASP A 60 19.31 3.69 -30.35
CA ASP A 60 20.64 4.20 -30.01
C ASP A 60 20.93 4.17 -28.50
N ASP A 61 19.92 4.46 -27.65
CA ASP A 61 20.05 4.52 -26.19
C ASP A 61 18.79 3.99 -25.49
N THR A 62 18.42 2.73 -25.75
CA THR A 62 17.20 2.15 -25.17
C THR A 62 17.19 2.18 -23.64
N HIS A 63 18.32 1.86 -22.99
CA HIS A 63 18.39 1.81 -21.53
C HIS A 63 18.29 3.20 -20.91
N GLY A 64 18.95 4.20 -21.49
CA GLY A 64 18.85 5.58 -21.03
C GLY A 64 17.43 6.12 -21.17
N GLU A 65 16.77 5.86 -22.30
CA GLU A 65 15.38 6.30 -22.51
C GLU A 65 14.39 5.62 -21.57
N VAL A 66 14.51 4.31 -21.35
CA VAL A 66 13.71 3.60 -20.33
C VAL A 66 13.91 4.20 -18.95
N THR A 67 15.17 4.47 -18.58
CA THR A 67 15.48 5.08 -17.27
C THR A 67 14.87 6.47 -17.13
N ARG A 68 14.98 7.32 -18.17
CA ARG A 68 14.40 8.66 -18.19
C ARG A 68 12.88 8.62 -18.05
N ILE A 69 12.21 7.72 -18.78
CA ILE A 69 10.75 7.56 -18.72
C ILE A 69 10.30 7.10 -17.34
N VAL A 70 10.97 6.11 -16.75
CA VAL A 70 10.61 5.62 -15.42
C VAL A 70 10.81 6.71 -14.35
N LEU A 71 11.93 7.44 -14.40
CA LEU A 71 12.17 8.57 -13.50
C LEU A 71 11.12 9.67 -13.68
N ALA A 72 10.71 9.96 -14.91
CA ALA A 72 9.63 10.92 -15.18
C ALA A 72 8.29 10.44 -14.63
N MET A 73 7.97 9.15 -14.75
CA MET A 73 6.76 8.55 -14.17
C MET A 73 6.76 8.67 -12.64
N ILE A 74 7.84 8.30 -11.96
CA ILE A 74 7.95 8.41 -10.50
C ILE A 74 7.86 9.87 -10.05
N ASN A 75 8.48 10.80 -10.78
CA ASN A 75 8.34 12.23 -10.49
C ASN A 75 6.90 12.72 -10.64
N ALA A 76 6.19 12.28 -11.68
CA ALA A 76 4.78 12.62 -11.86
C ALA A 76 3.91 12.06 -10.73
N VAL A 77 4.14 10.82 -10.31
CA VAL A 77 3.47 10.21 -9.15
C VAL A 77 3.77 11.02 -7.88
N GLN A 78 5.03 11.38 -7.64
CA GLN A 78 5.40 12.18 -6.48
C GLN A 78 4.67 13.53 -6.43
N LEU A 79 4.54 14.21 -7.57
CA LEU A 79 3.80 15.48 -7.63
C LEU A 79 2.31 15.31 -7.28
N LEU A 80 1.68 14.20 -7.70
CA LEU A 80 0.29 13.90 -7.37
C LEU A 80 0.09 13.61 -5.88
N TYR A 81 1.02 12.87 -5.27
CA TYR A 81 0.93 12.44 -3.87
C TYR A 81 1.46 13.46 -2.86
N GLN A 82 2.12 14.51 -3.33
CA GLN A 82 2.46 15.70 -2.55
C GLN A 82 1.38 16.79 -2.64
N ASP A 83 0.32 16.59 -3.42
CA ASP A 83 -0.76 17.56 -3.53
C ASP A 83 -1.48 17.74 -2.17
N PRO A 84 -1.69 18.98 -1.70
CA PRO A 84 -2.29 19.24 -0.39
C PRO A 84 -3.70 18.66 -0.21
N SER A 85 -4.44 18.38 -1.29
CA SER A 85 -5.78 17.79 -1.23
C SER A 85 -5.79 16.36 -0.67
N LEU A 86 -4.65 15.67 -0.67
CA LEU A 86 -4.50 14.34 -0.08
C LEU A 86 -4.53 14.36 1.47
N GLY A 87 -4.27 15.52 2.08
CA GLY A 87 -4.27 15.70 3.55
C GLY A 87 -3.01 15.17 4.26
N HIS A 88 -2.18 14.38 3.58
CA HIS A 88 -0.89 13.90 4.04
C HIS A 88 0.16 14.09 2.94
N ARG A 89 1.40 14.36 3.32
CA ARG A 89 2.52 14.42 2.37
C ARG A 89 3.11 13.02 2.22
N VAL A 90 3.05 12.47 1.01
CA VAL A 90 3.64 11.17 0.69
C VAL A 90 4.77 11.37 -0.33
N ASP A 91 5.97 10.91 0.02
CA ASP A 91 7.16 10.93 -0.83
C ASP A 91 7.42 9.56 -1.45
N PHE A 92 7.98 9.54 -2.65
CA PHE A 92 8.34 8.31 -3.35
C PHE A 92 9.86 8.24 -3.54
N VAL A 93 10.46 7.13 -3.14
CA VAL A 93 11.90 6.89 -3.29
C VAL A 93 12.10 5.67 -4.18
N LEU A 94 12.93 5.80 -5.22
CA LEU A 94 13.29 4.69 -6.09
C LEU A 94 14.48 3.93 -5.52
N LYS A 95 14.25 2.72 -5.00
CA LYS A 95 15.28 1.83 -4.43
C LYS A 95 15.95 0.94 -5.47
N ARG A 96 15.16 0.46 -6.44
CA ARG A 96 15.63 -0.46 -7.47
C ARG A 96 14.94 -0.12 -8.79
N LEU A 97 15.74 -0.06 -9.84
CA LEU A 97 15.28 0.03 -11.22
C LEU A 97 15.96 -1.07 -12.00
N GLU A 98 15.20 -2.00 -12.56
CA GLU A 98 15.78 -3.15 -13.24
C GLU A 98 15.06 -3.50 -14.52
N VAL A 99 15.84 -3.77 -15.57
CA VAL A 99 15.35 -4.27 -16.85
C VAL A 99 15.54 -5.79 -16.90
N LEU A 100 14.45 -6.52 -16.97
CA LEU A 100 14.42 -7.97 -17.10
C LEU A 100 14.52 -8.37 -18.58
N ILE A 101 15.74 -8.58 -19.08
CA ILE A 101 15.99 -8.97 -20.49
C ILE A 101 15.41 -10.36 -20.81
N SER A 102 15.26 -11.21 -19.80
CA SER A 102 14.58 -12.50 -19.86
C SER A 102 13.76 -12.72 -18.60
N ASP A 103 12.79 -13.63 -18.65
CA ASP A 103 11.98 -13.96 -17.47
C ASP A 103 12.85 -14.69 -16.43
N PRO A 104 13.04 -14.14 -15.23
CA PRO A 104 13.80 -14.80 -14.19
C PRO A 104 13.06 -16.05 -13.68
N PRO A 105 13.78 -17.02 -13.10
CA PRO A 105 13.16 -18.18 -12.48
C PRO A 105 12.08 -17.77 -11.47
N GLY A 106 10.89 -18.36 -11.59
CA GLY A 106 9.77 -18.10 -10.69
C GLY A 106 8.87 -16.93 -11.07
N LEU A 107 9.25 -16.09 -12.05
CA LEU A 107 8.37 -15.06 -12.58
C LEU A 107 7.64 -15.56 -13.84
N LEU A 108 6.34 -15.79 -13.71
CA LEU A 108 5.46 -16.13 -14.83
C LEU A 108 4.59 -14.92 -15.19
N ARG A 109 4.60 -14.52 -16.47
CA ARG A 109 3.89 -13.34 -16.99
C ARG A 109 2.80 -13.74 -18.02
N PRO A 110 1.70 -14.39 -17.60
CA PRO A 110 0.58 -14.67 -18.49
C PRO A 110 -0.13 -13.37 -18.91
N TYR A 111 -0.86 -13.40 -20.03
CA TYR A 111 -1.67 -12.28 -20.49
C TYR A 111 -2.88 -11.98 -19.58
N ASP A 112 -3.33 -12.96 -18.81
CA ASP A 112 -4.34 -12.80 -17.76
C ASP A 112 -3.74 -11.99 -16.59
N ILE A 113 -4.21 -10.76 -16.40
CA ILE A 113 -3.62 -9.81 -15.45
C ILE A 113 -3.77 -10.24 -13.99
N ASP A 114 -4.85 -10.94 -13.61
CA ASP A 114 -5.05 -11.42 -12.25
C ASP A 114 -3.99 -12.49 -11.91
N ARG A 115 -3.75 -13.38 -12.87
CA ARG A 115 -2.71 -14.42 -12.73
C ARG A 115 -1.32 -13.82 -12.78
N PHE A 116 -1.07 -12.83 -13.63
CA PHE A 116 0.21 -12.15 -13.69
C PHE A 116 0.51 -11.42 -12.38
N LEU A 117 -0.42 -10.61 -11.87
CA LEU A 117 -0.27 -9.95 -10.58
C LEU A 117 0.06 -10.96 -9.48
N THR A 118 -0.70 -12.04 -9.37
CA THR A 118 -0.45 -13.10 -8.38
C THR A 118 0.98 -13.67 -8.47
N ASN A 119 1.47 -13.92 -9.68
CA ASN A 119 2.82 -14.44 -9.89
C ASN A 119 3.89 -13.39 -9.56
N PHE A 120 3.69 -12.15 -9.98
CA PHE A 120 4.62 -11.06 -9.73
C PHE A 120 4.74 -10.76 -8.23
N CYS A 121 3.62 -10.66 -7.51
CA CYS A 121 3.61 -10.46 -6.06
C CYS A 121 4.36 -11.56 -5.29
N LYS A 122 4.25 -12.81 -5.75
CA LYS A 122 4.99 -13.95 -5.17
C LYS A 122 6.49 -13.83 -5.45
N TRP A 123 6.86 -13.51 -6.68
CA TRP A 123 8.26 -13.40 -7.09
C TRP A 123 8.95 -12.19 -6.44
N GLN A 124 8.37 -10.99 -6.48
CA GLN A 124 9.01 -9.81 -5.89
C GLN A 124 9.28 -9.99 -4.40
N ARG A 125 8.42 -10.75 -3.69
CA ARG A 125 8.61 -11.07 -2.27
C ARG A 125 9.87 -11.89 -2.03
N THR A 126 10.25 -12.77 -2.97
CA THR A 126 11.48 -13.58 -2.84
C THR A 126 12.74 -12.75 -3.11
N GLU A 127 12.61 -11.70 -3.92
CA GLU A 127 13.71 -10.77 -4.23
C GLU A 127 13.89 -9.68 -3.17
N ASN A 128 12.84 -9.37 -2.41
CA ASN A 128 12.86 -8.29 -1.42
C ASN A 128 13.50 -8.74 -0.10
N PRO A 129 14.52 -8.04 0.43
CA PRO A 129 15.01 -8.24 1.79
C PRO A 129 13.88 -8.23 2.83
N SER A 130 13.97 -9.07 3.86
CA SER A 130 12.87 -9.23 4.83
C SER A 130 12.76 -8.13 5.88
N SER A 131 13.87 -7.45 6.15
CA SER A 131 13.93 -6.38 7.12
C SER A 131 13.78 -5.03 6.42
N ASP A 132 12.86 -4.22 6.90
CA ASP A 132 12.68 -2.82 6.49
C ASP A 132 13.91 -1.95 6.80
N ALA A 133 14.77 -2.39 7.72
CA ALA A 133 16.04 -1.74 8.01
C ALA A 133 17.12 -2.01 6.96
N ASP A 134 16.89 -2.95 6.03
CA ASP A 134 17.83 -3.23 4.94
C ASP A 134 17.80 -2.08 3.92
N PRO A 135 18.93 -1.49 3.55
CA PRO A 135 18.95 -0.38 2.60
C PRO A 135 18.41 -0.74 1.21
N LEU A 136 18.41 -2.03 0.85
CA LEU A 136 17.88 -2.56 -0.41
C LEU A 136 16.43 -3.04 -0.28
N HIS A 137 15.79 -2.90 0.89
CA HIS A 137 14.37 -3.13 1.06
C HIS A 137 13.55 -2.15 0.19
N TRP A 138 12.35 -2.59 -0.20
CA TRP A 138 11.32 -1.73 -0.79
C TRP A 138 9.95 -2.06 -0.21
N ASP A 139 9.11 -1.03 -0.06
CA ASP A 139 7.72 -1.15 0.36
C ASP A 139 6.85 -1.72 -0.75
N HIS A 140 7.04 -1.24 -1.99
CA HIS A 140 6.15 -1.53 -3.11
C HIS A 140 6.91 -1.88 -4.39
N ALA A 141 6.50 -2.98 -5.03
CA ALA A 141 7.06 -3.41 -6.31
C ALA A 141 6.12 -3.07 -7.47
N LEU A 142 6.65 -2.48 -8.54
CA LEU A 142 5.93 -2.21 -9.79
C LEU A 142 6.62 -2.94 -10.93
N ILE A 143 5.87 -3.67 -11.74
CA ILE A 143 6.36 -4.16 -13.04
C ILE A 143 5.65 -3.43 -14.17
N LEU A 144 6.44 -2.90 -15.10
CA LEU A 144 5.99 -2.30 -16.34
C LEU A 144 6.13 -3.31 -17.48
N THR A 145 5.05 -3.55 -18.21
CA THR A 145 4.98 -4.56 -19.27
C THR A 145 4.57 -3.98 -20.62
N GLY A 146 5.09 -4.61 -21.69
CA GLY A 146 4.67 -4.32 -23.07
C GLY A 146 3.59 -5.26 -23.59
N LEU A 147 3.03 -6.12 -22.71
CA LEU A 147 1.99 -7.07 -23.07
C LEU A 147 0.61 -6.38 -23.12
N ASP A 148 -0.21 -6.75 -24.10
CA ASP A 148 -1.64 -6.42 -24.14
C ASP A 148 -2.39 -7.36 -23.20
N LEU A 149 -2.51 -6.95 -21.93
CA LEU A 149 -3.11 -7.77 -20.88
C LEU A 149 -4.65 -7.80 -20.99
N TYR A 150 -5.25 -8.86 -20.45
CA TYR A 150 -6.69 -8.98 -20.34
C TYR A 150 -7.14 -9.33 -18.93
N VAL A 151 -8.39 -8.97 -18.61
CA VAL A 151 -9.10 -9.36 -17.40
C VAL A 151 -10.32 -10.21 -17.74
N VAL A 152 -10.64 -11.18 -16.90
CA VAL A 152 -11.86 -12.00 -17.00
C VAL A 152 -12.86 -11.51 -15.96
N HIS A 153 -13.96 -10.90 -16.41
CA HIS A 153 -15.01 -10.45 -15.51
C HIS A 153 -15.79 -11.63 -14.90
N GLN A 154 -16.52 -11.37 -13.81
CA GLN A 154 -17.38 -12.36 -13.16
C GLN A 154 -18.42 -12.99 -14.11
N SER A 155 -18.83 -12.28 -15.15
CA SER A 155 -19.72 -12.78 -16.20
C SER A 155 -19.05 -13.72 -17.22
N GLY A 156 -17.75 -13.95 -17.11
CA GLY A 156 -16.93 -14.71 -18.06
C GLY A 156 -16.50 -13.90 -19.29
N LYS A 157 -16.87 -12.62 -19.39
CA LYS A 157 -16.45 -11.75 -20.48
C LYS A 157 -14.97 -11.35 -20.33
N ILE A 158 -14.22 -11.42 -21.42
CA ILE A 158 -12.81 -10.99 -21.50
C ILE A 158 -12.76 -9.53 -21.96
N SER A 159 -11.86 -8.74 -21.37
CA SER A 159 -11.58 -7.36 -21.77
C SER A 159 -10.08 -7.09 -21.78
N ASN A 160 -9.57 -6.52 -22.87
CA ASN A 160 -8.17 -6.05 -23.00
C ASN A 160 -8.02 -4.56 -22.66
N GLN A 161 -9.05 -3.91 -22.12
CA GLN A 161 -9.00 -2.49 -21.76
C GLN A 161 -8.37 -2.25 -20.38
N VAL A 162 -7.74 -3.27 -19.79
CA VAL A 162 -7.08 -3.17 -18.50
C VAL A 162 -5.68 -2.60 -18.70
N VAL A 163 -5.41 -1.47 -18.04
CA VAL A 163 -4.10 -0.81 -18.11
C VAL A 163 -3.19 -1.20 -16.94
N GLY A 164 -3.73 -1.78 -15.88
CA GLY A 164 -2.95 -2.20 -14.73
C GLY A 164 -3.83 -2.77 -13.62
N LEU A 165 -3.20 -3.44 -12.65
CA LEU A 165 -3.88 -4.04 -11.50
C LEU A 165 -2.97 -4.04 -10.27
N ALA A 166 -3.57 -3.77 -9.11
CA ALA A 166 -2.92 -3.83 -7.81
C ALA A 166 -3.91 -4.31 -6.73
N PRO A 167 -3.46 -4.99 -5.66
CA PRO A 167 -4.32 -5.30 -4.52
C PRO A 167 -4.71 -4.04 -3.74
N VAL A 168 -5.97 -3.98 -3.30
CA VAL A 168 -6.44 -2.89 -2.42
C VAL A 168 -5.87 -3.08 -1.02
N ALA A 169 -5.42 -1.99 -0.39
CA ALA A 169 -4.85 -1.97 0.96
C ALA A 169 -3.63 -2.90 1.15
N GLY A 170 -2.88 -3.15 0.07
CA GLY A 170 -1.75 -4.09 0.07
C GLY A 170 -0.39 -3.51 0.50
N MET A 171 -0.26 -2.18 0.62
CA MET A 171 1.03 -1.47 0.71
C MET A 171 1.95 -1.95 1.85
N CYS A 172 1.42 -2.17 3.05
CA CYS A 172 2.23 -2.61 4.20
C CYS A 172 2.33 -4.15 4.32
N THR A 173 1.85 -4.88 3.32
CA THR A 173 1.86 -6.35 3.33
C THR A 173 2.76 -6.86 2.21
N ARG A 174 3.89 -7.48 2.59
CA ARG A 174 4.93 -7.94 1.66
C ARG A 174 4.43 -8.87 0.55
N SER A 175 3.31 -9.59 0.76
CA SER A 175 2.73 -10.49 -0.25
C SER A 175 1.74 -9.82 -1.21
N SER A 176 1.38 -8.56 -1.00
CA SER A 176 0.36 -7.85 -1.77
C SER A 176 0.74 -6.40 -2.11
N SER A 177 1.93 -5.94 -1.71
CA SER A 177 2.46 -4.64 -2.11
C SER A 177 3.16 -4.73 -3.47
N CYS A 178 2.33 -4.82 -4.51
CA CYS A 178 2.76 -5.08 -5.87
C CYS A 178 1.75 -4.51 -6.87
N THR A 179 2.23 -4.04 -8.02
CA THR A 179 1.41 -3.55 -9.13
C THR A 179 1.95 -4.08 -10.45
N VAL A 180 1.05 -4.48 -11.36
CA VAL A 180 1.35 -4.73 -12.77
C VAL A 180 0.75 -3.60 -13.59
N ASN A 181 1.53 -2.98 -14.46
CA ASN A 181 1.09 -1.91 -15.36
C ASN A 181 1.71 -2.05 -16.75
#